data_AF-A0A1V8TRD9-F1
#
_entry.id   AF-A0A1V8TRD9-F1
#
_cell.length_a   1.000
_cell.length_b   1.000
_cell.length_c   1.000
_cell.angle_alpha   90.00
_cell.angle_beta   90.00
_cell.angle_gamma   90.00
#
_symmetry.space_group_name_H-M   'P 1'
#
loop_
_entity.id
_entity.type
_entity.pdbx_description
1 polymer ?
#
loop_
_entity_poly.entity_id
_entity_poly.type
_entity_poly.pdbx_seq_one_letter_code
_entity_poly.pdbx_strand_id
1 'polypeptide(L)'
;MKAWLLLTFCIVHGGVSCAKEFRPSNFGIGFALHFDYGVVSVYHSNGSSSGIAKIEGSWAYKQMMHHQSWLGPEPYNSAPTRSVEDLSALQSTVIGTQGLVHHLPPWLGGSKPDARVKILRPMFKALNAAALAYTDTTGMIVAVTFAAQPSKGLVLAARSAASGLAIKKAIVTEVSPASLAADANGLTTEPCHGDGDYSGKQLILAVDYSRSAFSSNLLSMECGLYDDLRVMVNTSLGLADWSGDTHQTLAAELRRFIRPVHGMYDERLQDVDSVLLTGEAGHNEKLRSVLQGVFGSSHTSTLGVRAQHEDDAIDPLFATSIGAAYYAWSLLQADCGVGPCGYLSGHGCIADL
;
A
#
# COMPACT_ATOMS: atom_id res chain seq x y z
N MET A 1 68.39 33.72 8.32
CA MET A 1 68.23 32.51 7.49
C MET A 1 66.94 31.82 7.91
N LYS A 2 66.17 31.36 6.92
CA LYS A 2 64.76 30.93 7.01
C LYS A 2 64.61 29.69 7.90
N ALA A 3 63.79 29.77 8.95
CA ALA A 3 63.29 28.60 9.68
C ALA A 3 61.88 28.27 9.14
N TRP A 4 61.78 27.15 8.44
CA TRP A 4 60.51 26.56 8.02
C TRP A 4 59.83 25.94 9.24
N LEU A 5 58.65 26.44 9.59
CA LEU A 5 57.72 25.78 10.52
C LEU A 5 56.92 24.75 9.71
N LEU A 6 57.18 23.46 9.92
CA LEU A 6 56.32 22.37 9.47
C LEU A 6 55.15 22.25 10.46
N LEU A 7 53.98 22.70 10.04
CA LEU A 7 52.70 22.48 10.72
C LEU A 7 52.17 21.09 10.30
N THR A 8 52.34 20.11 11.16
CA THR A 8 51.76 18.78 11.00
C THR A 8 50.26 18.86 11.28
N PHE A 9 49.43 18.76 10.24
CA PHE A 9 48.00 18.55 10.39
C PHE A 9 47.74 17.14 10.92
N CYS A 10 47.33 17.01 12.17
CA CYS A 10 46.69 15.79 12.66
C CYS A 10 45.32 15.66 12.00
N ILE A 11 45.22 14.88 10.92
CA ILE A 11 43.95 14.35 10.43
C ILE A 11 43.50 13.30 11.45
N VAL A 12 42.73 13.75 12.43
CA VAL A 12 41.92 12.83 13.24
C VAL A 12 40.92 12.21 12.27
N HIS A 13 41.21 10.98 11.85
CA HIS A 13 40.22 10.10 11.24
C HIS A 13 39.15 9.85 12.30
N GLY A 14 38.13 10.72 12.32
CA GLY A 14 36.87 10.45 12.97
C GLY A 14 36.25 9.27 12.25
N GLY A 15 36.64 8.07 12.67
CA GLY A 15 35.93 6.85 12.32
C GLY A 15 34.48 7.07 12.73
N VAL A 16 33.61 7.18 11.74
CA VAL A 16 32.17 7.16 11.92
C VAL A 16 31.85 5.79 12.50
N SER A 17 31.83 5.71 13.84
CA SER A 17 31.18 4.61 14.55
C SER A 17 29.68 4.77 14.35
N CYS A 18 29.21 4.41 13.15
CA CYS A 18 27.85 3.93 12.96
C CYS A 18 27.76 2.53 13.56
N ALA A 19 27.84 2.46 14.88
CA ALA A 19 27.55 1.25 15.65
C ALA A 19 26.67 1.64 16.83
N LYS A 20 25.52 2.24 16.54
CA LYS A 20 24.34 1.85 17.32
C LYS A 20 23.97 0.49 16.78
N GLU A 21 24.16 -0.52 17.62
CA GLU A 21 23.67 -1.89 17.45
C GLU A 21 22.15 -1.82 17.23
N PHE A 22 21.73 -1.52 16.00
CA PHE A 22 20.35 -1.61 15.59
C PHE A 22 20.09 -3.10 15.41
N ARG A 23 19.52 -3.73 16.44
CA ARG A 23 18.91 -5.05 16.23
C ARG A 23 17.69 -4.81 15.35
N PRO A 24 17.66 -5.29 14.10
CA PRO A 24 16.45 -5.21 13.29
C PRO A 24 15.31 -5.82 14.11
N SER A 25 14.15 -5.15 14.15
CA SER A 25 12.99 -5.81 14.74
C SER A 25 12.74 -7.07 13.92
N ASN A 26 12.54 -8.21 14.59
CA ASN A 26 12.27 -9.49 13.94
C ASN A 26 10.88 -9.53 13.28
N PHE A 27 10.21 -8.38 13.17
CA PHE A 27 8.88 -8.24 12.60
C PHE A 27 8.66 -6.83 12.06
N GLY A 28 7.69 -6.72 11.16
CA GLY A 28 7.11 -5.46 10.68
C GLY A 28 5.63 -5.37 11.05
N ILE A 29 5.12 -4.15 11.17
CA ILE A 29 3.71 -3.88 11.48
C ILE A 29 3.07 -3.16 10.31
N GLY A 30 1.86 -3.59 9.94
CA GLY A 30 1.10 -3.01 8.85
C GLY A 30 -0.26 -2.53 9.34
N PHE A 31 -0.61 -1.29 9.02
CA PHE A 31 -1.95 -0.73 9.18
C PHE A 31 -2.59 -0.56 7.80
N ALA A 32 -3.82 -1.04 7.62
CA ALA A 32 -4.63 -0.72 6.45
C ALA A 32 -5.89 0.05 6.89
N LEU A 33 -6.07 1.25 6.33
CA LEU A 33 -7.18 2.15 6.62
C LEU A 33 -8.27 2.01 5.56
N HIS A 34 -9.37 1.34 5.90
CA HIS A 34 -10.53 1.18 5.03
C HIS A 34 -11.57 2.30 5.26
N PHE A 35 -12.60 2.36 4.43
CA PHE A 35 -13.62 3.40 4.49
C PHE A 35 -14.28 3.52 5.87
N ASP A 36 -14.51 2.38 6.53
CA ASP A 36 -15.28 2.30 7.76
C ASP A 36 -14.49 1.86 8.99
N TYR A 37 -13.29 1.32 8.81
CA TYR A 37 -12.51 0.68 9.85
C TYR A 37 -11.03 0.69 9.49
N GLY A 38 -10.16 0.46 10.47
CA GLY A 38 -8.76 0.15 10.26
C GLY A 38 -8.45 -1.29 10.68
N VAL A 39 -7.48 -1.92 10.05
CA VAL A 39 -6.93 -3.21 10.51
C VAL A 39 -5.44 -3.10 10.76
N VAL A 40 -4.95 -3.91 11.68
CA VAL A 40 -3.53 -4.02 12.02
C VAL A 40 -3.10 -5.48 11.93
N SER A 41 -1.92 -5.69 11.37
CA SER A 41 -1.28 -7.00 11.22
C SER A 41 0.21 -6.94 11.54
N VAL A 42 0.79 -8.11 11.78
CA VAL A 42 2.22 -8.33 11.96
C VAL A 42 2.74 -9.33 10.93
N TYR A 43 3.98 -9.12 10.50
CA TYR A 43 4.75 -10.07 9.70
C TYR A 43 6.07 -10.36 10.42
N HIS A 44 6.41 -11.63 10.61
CA HIS A 44 7.59 -12.08 11.34
C HIS A 44 8.70 -12.56 10.39
N SER A 45 9.95 -12.47 10.83
CA SER A 45 11.12 -12.91 10.05
C SER A 45 11.15 -14.40 9.72
N ASN A 46 10.38 -15.23 10.43
CA ASN A 46 10.21 -16.65 10.13
C ASN A 46 9.20 -16.91 8.97
N GLY A 47 8.68 -15.85 8.33
CA GLY A 47 7.69 -15.95 7.25
C GLY A 47 6.23 -15.99 7.73
N SER A 48 5.99 -16.16 9.03
CA SER A 48 4.62 -16.18 9.57
C SER A 48 4.03 -14.76 9.64
N SER A 49 2.72 -14.67 9.48
CA SER A 49 1.98 -13.42 9.60
C SER A 49 0.68 -13.62 10.36
N SER A 50 0.14 -12.55 10.94
CA SER A 50 -1.11 -12.61 11.69
C SER A 50 -1.87 -11.28 11.63
N GLY A 51 -3.18 -11.37 11.45
CA GLY A 51 -4.10 -10.26 11.75
C GLY A 51 -4.20 -10.07 13.26
N ILE A 52 -4.04 -8.84 13.73
CA ILE A 52 -4.06 -8.51 15.16
C ILE A 52 -5.45 -8.04 15.59
N ALA A 53 -5.97 -7.00 14.91
CA ALA A 53 -7.24 -6.40 15.29
C ALA A 53 -7.89 -5.62 14.14
N LYS A 54 -9.22 -5.59 14.15
CA LYS A 54 -10.05 -4.66 13.39
C LYS A 54 -10.58 -3.59 14.35
N ILE A 55 -10.37 -2.33 14.01
CA ILE A 55 -10.79 -1.17 14.79
C ILE A 55 -11.86 -0.40 14.02
N GLU A 56 -13.02 -0.25 14.65
CA GLU A 56 -14.13 0.49 14.07
C GLU A 56 -13.83 1.98 13.93
N GLY A 57 -14.17 2.56 12.77
CA GLY A 57 -14.06 3.98 12.53
C GLY A 57 -15.06 4.79 13.35
N SER A 58 -14.61 5.92 13.90
CA SER A 58 -15.54 6.92 14.45
C SER A 58 -16.43 7.49 13.34
N TRP A 59 -17.57 8.07 13.69
CA TRP A 59 -18.43 8.74 12.70
C TRP A 59 -17.66 9.76 11.84
N ALA A 60 -16.81 10.58 12.47
CA ALA A 60 -16.00 11.58 11.75
C ALA A 60 -14.97 10.93 10.82
N TYR A 61 -14.38 9.80 11.23
CA TYR A 61 -13.47 9.02 10.39
C TYR A 61 -14.19 8.50 9.15
N LYS A 62 -15.34 7.86 9.33
CA LYS A 62 -16.14 7.34 8.21
C LYS A 62 -16.50 8.46 7.24
N GLN A 63 -17.09 9.55 7.75
CA GLN A 63 -17.46 10.69 6.92
C GLN A 63 -16.26 11.23 6.13
N MET A 64 -15.10 11.38 6.76
CA MET A 64 -13.89 11.82 6.07
C MET A 64 -13.45 10.85 4.98
N MET A 65 -13.36 9.54 5.27
CA MET A 65 -12.88 8.54 4.32
C MET A 65 -13.83 8.36 3.11
N HIS A 66 -15.13 8.48 3.33
CA HIS A 66 -16.16 8.40 2.27
C HIS A 66 -16.15 9.59 1.32
N HIS A 67 -15.83 10.79 1.81
CA HIS A 67 -15.89 12.02 1.00
C HIS A 67 -14.53 12.48 0.46
N GLN A 68 -13.46 11.74 0.74
CA GLN A 68 -12.13 12.08 0.24
C GLN A 68 -11.97 11.66 -1.24
N SER A 69 -11.13 12.38 -1.97
CA SER A 69 -10.83 12.05 -3.37
C SER A 69 -9.79 10.93 -3.46
N TRP A 70 -10.22 9.76 -3.94
CA TRP A 70 -9.33 8.64 -4.25
C TRP A 70 -8.71 8.85 -5.64
N LEU A 71 -7.39 8.72 -5.73
CA LEU A 71 -6.69 8.83 -7.00
C LEU A 71 -6.86 7.51 -7.78
N GLY A 72 -6.97 7.61 -9.10
CA GLY A 72 -6.89 6.47 -10.01
C GLY A 72 -6.09 6.87 -11.25
N PRO A 73 -5.41 5.92 -11.92
CA PRO A 73 -4.77 6.18 -13.20
C PRO A 73 -5.84 6.53 -14.23
N GLU A 74 -5.95 7.82 -14.56
CA GLU A 74 -6.97 8.49 -15.39
C GLU A 74 -8.46 8.10 -15.16
N PRO A 75 -9.40 9.06 -15.26
CA PRO A 75 -10.81 8.71 -15.21
C PRO A 75 -11.16 7.82 -16.41
N TYR A 76 -11.84 6.72 -16.11
CA TYR A 76 -12.38 5.68 -16.98
C TYR A 76 -13.18 6.14 -18.23
N ASN A 77 -13.36 7.45 -18.45
CA ASN A 77 -14.12 8.05 -19.55
C ASN A 77 -13.31 8.96 -20.49
N SER A 78 -11.99 9.15 -20.31
CA SER A 78 -11.16 9.90 -21.26
C SER A 78 -10.58 8.99 -22.34
N ALA A 79 -10.71 9.40 -23.61
CA ALA A 79 -10.00 8.77 -24.72
C ALA A 79 -8.48 8.82 -24.45
N PRO A 80 -7.69 7.82 -24.89
CA PRO A 80 -6.26 7.79 -24.61
C PRO A 80 -5.57 8.91 -25.38
N THR A 81 -5.27 10.01 -24.70
CA THR A 81 -4.33 11.03 -25.18
C THR A 81 -3.12 11.00 -24.27
N ARG A 82 -2.20 10.07 -24.56
CA ARG A 82 -0.83 10.18 -24.06
C ARG A 82 -0.06 11.07 -25.03
N SER A 83 0.19 12.32 -24.67
CA SER A 83 1.34 13.05 -25.23
C SER A 83 2.60 12.58 -24.51
N VAL A 84 3.69 12.40 -25.26
CA VAL A 84 5.00 11.89 -24.81
C VAL A 84 5.73 12.89 -23.88
N GLU A 85 5.04 13.91 -23.38
CA GLU A 85 5.61 15.03 -22.62
C GLU A 85 5.53 14.85 -21.09
N ASP A 86 4.67 13.95 -20.57
CA ASP A 86 4.51 13.74 -19.12
C ASP A 86 5.66 12.95 -18.45
N LEU A 87 6.53 12.30 -19.22
CA LEU A 87 7.73 11.65 -18.70
C LEU A 87 8.79 12.66 -18.22
N SER A 88 8.64 13.95 -18.57
CA SER A 88 9.53 15.03 -18.09
C SER A 88 9.04 15.69 -16.79
N ALA A 89 7.80 15.43 -16.35
CA ALA A 89 7.23 16.00 -15.13
C ALA A 89 7.64 15.24 -13.85
N LEU A 90 8.15 14.00 -13.98
CA LEU A 90 8.66 13.18 -12.87
C LEU A 90 10.06 13.60 -12.34
N GLN A 91 10.67 14.64 -12.93
CA GLN A 91 11.98 15.17 -12.49
C GLN A 91 11.96 16.61 -11.98
N SER A 92 10.79 17.23 -11.79
CA SER A 92 10.73 18.54 -11.12
C SER A 92 10.81 18.38 -9.59
N THR A 93 12.04 18.19 -9.10
CA THR A 93 12.39 18.44 -7.71
C THR A 93 12.21 19.95 -7.47
N VAL A 94 11.00 20.37 -7.10
CA VAL A 94 10.81 21.69 -6.53
C VAL A 94 11.46 21.66 -5.14
N ILE A 95 12.73 22.04 -5.09
CA ILE A 95 13.40 22.53 -3.88
C ILE A 95 12.68 23.83 -3.51
N GLY A 96 11.53 23.71 -2.88
CA GLY A 96 10.72 24.83 -2.45
C GLY A 96 10.49 24.71 -0.97
N THR A 97 11.27 25.44 -0.16
CA THR A 97 10.94 26.16 1.10
C THR A 97 9.88 25.62 2.10
N GLN A 98 9.37 24.40 1.97
CA GLN A 98 8.27 23.84 2.76
C GLN A 98 8.63 23.63 4.23
N GLY A 99 9.92 23.53 4.56
CA GLY A 99 10.37 23.30 5.93
C GLY A 99 9.95 24.40 6.92
N LEU A 100 9.93 25.67 6.54
CA LEU A 100 9.66 26.75 7.50
C LEU A 100 8.17 27.10 7.62
N VAL A 101 7.40 27.02 6.53
CA VAL A 101 5.98 27.41 6.52
C VAL A 101 5.09 26.43 7.30
N HIS A 102 5.49 25.16 7.42
CA HIS A 102 4.76 24.16 8.19
C HIS A 102 5.03 24.20 9.70
N HIS A 103 6.07 24.91 10.14
CA HIS A 103 6.42 25.06 11.56
C HIS A 103 6.05 26.44 12.14
N LEU A 104 5.68 27.39 11.29
CA LEU A 104 5.18 28.67 11.74
C LEU A 104 3.77 28.49 12.33
N PRO A 105 3.44 29.17 13.44
CA PRO A 105 2.06 29.29 13.88
C PRO A 105 1.19 29.93 12.78
N PRO A 106 -0.11 29.64 12.71
CA PRO A 106 -1.01 30.21 11.69
C PRO A 106 -1.02 31.75 11.62
N TRP A 107 -0.74 32.42 12.74
CA TRP A 107 -0.64 33.87 12.83
C TRP A 107 0.67 34.45 12.27
N LEU A 108 1.65 33.62 11.93
CA LEU A 108 2.91 33.98 11.24
C LEU A 108 2.93 33.47 9.78
N GLY A 109 1.76 33.23 9.18
CA GLY A 109 1.66 32.68 7.82
C GLY A 109 1.85 31.17 7.75
N GLY A 110 1.84 30.48 8.90
CA GLY A 110 1.87 29.03 8.96
C GLY A 110 0.61 28.37 8.41
N SER A 111 0.76 27.14 7.92
CA SER A 111 -0.40 26.35 7.46
C SER A 111 -1.36 26.06 8.63
N LYS A 112 -2.67 26.24 8.41
CA LYS A 112 -3.68 25.80 9.39
C LYS A 112 -3.52 24.29 9.62
N PRO A 113 -3.64 23.79 10.87
CA PRO A 113 -3.59 22.36 11.14
C PRO A 113 -4.66 21.63 10.34
N ASP A 114 -4.26 20.65 9.55
CA ASP A 114 -5.18 19.86 8.75
C ASP A 114 -6.18 19.14 9.68
N ALA A 115 -7.47 19.42 9.50
CA ALA A 115 -8.53 18.87 10.34
C ALA A 115 -8.55 17.33 10.32
N ARG A 116 -8.11 16.72 9.20
CA ARG A 116 -8.00 15.26 9.05
C ARG A 116 -7.05 14.64 10.06
N VAL A 117 -6.01 15.37 10.50
CA VAL A 117 -5.07 14.89 11.53
C VAL A 117 -5.80 14.57 12.83
N LYS A 118 -6.73 15.43 13.25
CA LYS A 118 -7.52 15.23 14.47
C LYS A 118 -8.49 14.05 14.32
N ILE A 119 -9.01 13.82 13.12
CA ILE A 119 -9.94 12.73 12.80
C ILE A 119 -9.22 11.38 12.75
N LEU A 120 -8.02 11.33 12.15
CA LEU A 120 -7.23 10.11 12.00
C LEU A 120 -6.54 9.67 13.29
N ARG A 121 -6.15 10.62 14.16
CA ARG A 121 -5.35 10.32 15.35
C ARG A 121 -5.98 9.28 16.30
N PRO A 122 -7.29 9.29 16.60
CA PRO A 122 -7.91 8.23 17.39
C PRO A 122 -7.77 6.83 16.77
N MET A 123 -7.93 6.72 15.45
CA MET A 123 -7.76 5.45 14.73
C MET A 123 -6.32 4.94 14.88
N PHE A 124 -5.32 5.78 14.62
CA PHE A 124 -3.92 5.41 14.79
C PHE A 124 -3.57 5.06 16.25
N LYS A 125 -4.14 5.76 17.23
CA LYS A 125 -3.95 5.42 18.66
C LYS A 125 -4.46 4.01 18.97
N ALA A 126 -5.66 3.67 18.48
CA ALA A 126 -6.25 2.35 18.72
C ALA A 126 -5.49 1.23 18.01
N LEU A 127 -5.11 1.42 16.74
CA LEU A 127 -4.28 0.46 16.00
C LEU A 127 -2.91 0.25 16.66
N ASN A 128 -2.27 1.34 17.08
CA ASN A 128 -1.00 1.28 17.80
C ASN A 128 -1.13 0.60 19.17
N ALA A 129 -2.22 0.86 19.91
CA ALA A 129 -2.47 0.19 21.18
C ALA A 129 -2.65 -1.33 21.01
N ALA A 130 -3.35 -1.76 19.96
CA ALA A 130 -3.49 -3.17 19.62
C ALA A 130 -2.13 -3.81 19.23
N ALA A 131 -1.33 -3.12 18.41
CA ALA A 131 0.02 -3.58 18.06
C ALA A 131 0.93 -3.71 19.30
N LEU A 132 0.89 -2.72 20.20
CA LEU A 132 1.65 -2.75 21.46
C LEU A 132 1.23 -3.91 22.34
N ALA A 133 -0.08 -4.13 22.50
CA ALA A 133 -0.61 -5.22 23.31
C ALA A 133 -0.24 -6.60 22.74
N TYR A 134 -0.15 -6.73 21.43
CA TYR A 134 0.22 -7.99 20.76
C TYR A 134 1.72 -8.27 20.82
N THR A 135 2.56 -7.25 20.57
CA THR A 135 4.02 -7.41 20.41
C THR A 135 4.81 -7.19 21.69
N ASP A 136 4.20 -6.62 22.73
CA ASP A 136 4.84 -6.16 23.96
C ASP A 136 6.09 -5.29 23.71
N THR A 137 6.12 -4.55 22.59
CA THR A 137 7.31 -3.82 22.12
C THR A 137 6.96 -2.42 21.66
N THR A 138 7.69 -1.41 22.14
CA THR A 138 7.58 -0.02 21.64
C THR A 138 8.58 0.28 20.52
N GLY A 139 8.38 1.38 19.79
CA GLY A 139 9.35 1.83 18.79
C GLY A 139 9.31 1.00 17.50
N MET A 140 8.13 0.49 17.15
CA MET A 140 7.90 -0.29 15.94
C MET A 140 8.05 0.57 14.67
N ILE A 141 8.49 -0.04 13.58
CA ILE A 141 8.28 0.51 12.24
C ILE A 141 6.93 0.01 11.74
N VAL A 142 6.11 0.95 11.29
CA VAL A 142 4.75 0.70 10.84
C VAL A 142 4.61 1.18 9.40
N ALA A 143 4.20 0.31 8.49
CA ALA A 143 3.71 0.75 7.18
C ALA A 143 2.20 0.98 7.25
N VAL A 144 1.74 2.06 6.62
CA VAL A 144 0.33 2.47 6.60
C VAL A 144 -0.13 2.57 5.16
N THR A 145 -1.17 1.81 4.82
CA THR A 145 -1.84 1.84 3.52
C THR A 145 -3.34 2.12 3.68
N PHE A 146 -4.07 2.27 2.58
CA PHE A 146 -5.47 2.66 2.51
C PHE A 146 -6.28 1.71 1.62
N ALA A 147 -7.62 1.79 1.64
CA ALA A 147 -8.46 0.98 0.74
C ALA A 147 -8.23 1.23 -0.76
N ALA A 148 -7.77 2.43 -1.12
CA ALA A 148 -7.46 2.83 -2.49
C ALA A 148 -6.37 3.91 -2.46
N GLN A 149 -5.89 4.34 -3.63
CA GLN A 149 -4.82 5.33 -3.71
C GLN A 149 -5.25 6.66 -3.05
N PRO A 150 -4.57 7.09 -1.96
CA PRO A 150 -4.96 8.30 -1.23
C PRO A 150 -4.53 9.57 -1.96
N SER A 151 -5.21 10.69 -1.70
CA SER A 151 -4.70 12.00 -2.11
C SER A 151 -3.42 12.36 -1.34
N LYS A 152 -2.52 13.17 -1.94
CA LYS A 152 -1.29 13.68 -1.28
C LYS A 152 -1.60 14.34 0.07
N GLY A 153 -2.70 15.07 0.15
CA GLY A 153 -3.14 15.69 1.41
C GLY A 153 -3.51 14.67 2.50
N LEU A 154 -4.17 13.56 2.13
CA LEU A 154 -4.49 12.50 3.09
C LEU A 154 -3.22 11.78 3.57
N VAL A 155 -2.25 11.54 2.69
CA VAL A 155 -0.94 10.99 3.05
C VAL A 155 -0.24 11.86 4.10
N LEU A 156 -0.16 13.17 3.87
CA LEU A 156 0.46 14.12 4.81
C LEU A 156 -0.29 14.17 6.15
N ALA A 157 -1.63 14.14 6.12
CA ALA A 157 -2.45 14.10 7.32
C ALA A 157 -2.23 12.81 8.11
N ALA A 158 -2.12 11.66 7.44
CA ALA A 158 -1.83 10.38 8.07
C ALA A 158 -0.45 10.34 8.72
N ARG A 159 0.60 10.81 8.02
CA ARG A 159 1.96 10.93 8.59
C ARG A 159 1.94 11.79 9.86
N SER A 160 1.25 12.93 9.81
CA SER A 160 1.11 13.84 10.94
C SER A 160 0.28 13.25 12.10
N ALA A 161 -0.74 12.45 11.78
CA ALA A 161 -1.60 11.80 12.78
C ALA A 161 -0.89 10.66 13.51
N ALA A 162 -0.04 9.91 12.80
CA ALA A 162 0.79 8.84 13.35
C ALA A 162 2.00 9.38 14.14
N SER A 163 2.45 10.61 13.86
CA SER A 163 3.53 11.26 14.60
C SER A 163 3.21 11.42 16.09
N GLY A 164 4.20 11.13 16.94
CA GLY A 164 4.10 11.22 18.40
C GLY A 164 3.40 10.04 19.06
N LEU A 165 3.07 8.98 18.31
CA LEU A 165 2.74 7.68 18.88
C LEU A 165 4.03 6.93 19.25
N ALA A 166 3.94 5.84 20.02
CA ALA A 166 5.09 4.97 20.36
C ALA A 166 5.62 4.15 19.15
N ILE A 167 5.55 4.77 17.96
CA ILE A 167 5.97 4.29 16.65
C ILE A 167 7.30 4.98 16.35
N LYS A 168 8.34 4.22 16.04
CA LYS A 168 9.65 4.78 15.68
C LYS A 168 9.60 5.47 14.32
N LYS A 169 8.96 4.82 13.34
CA LYS A 169 8.82 5.33 11.97
C LYS A 169 7.47 4.87 11.41
N ALA A 170 6.65 5.82 10.97
CA ALA A 170 5.41 5.55 10.27
C ALA A 170 5.61 5.81 8.77
N ILE A 171 5.59 4.75 7.98
CA ILE A 171 5.78 4.77 6.53
C ILE A 171 4.40 4.74 5.90
N VAL A 172 3.83 5.91 5.66
CA VAL A 172 2.59 6.00 4.87
C VAL A 172 2.95 5.76 3.41
N THR A 173 2.63 4.55 2.94
CA THR A 173 3.04 4.04 1.64
C THR A 173 2.13 4.56 0.54
N GLU A 174 2.73 4.80 -0.62
CA GLU A 174 2.03 5.11 -1.87
C GLU A 174 1.96 3.87 -2.78
N VAL A 175 2.46 2.72 -2.32
CA VAL A 175 2.30 1.43 -2.99
C VAL A 175 0.83 1.05 -3.00
N SER A 176 0.39 0.52 -4.14
CA SER A 176 -0.99 0.07 -4.35
C SER A 176 -1.41 -0.90 -3.24
N PRO A 177 -2.57 -0.66 -2.58
CA PRO A 177 -3.09 -1.60 -1.58
C PRO A 177 -3.42 -2.96 -2.17
N ALA A 178 -3.77 -3.01 -3.45
CA ALA A 178 -4.03 -4.24 -4.17
C ALA A 178 -2.73 -5.05 -4.39
N SER A 179 -1.63 -4.39 -4.74
CA SER A 179 -0.31 -5.05 -4.86
C SER A 179 0.17 -5.59 -3.52
N LEU A 180 0.02 -4.83 -2.42
CA LEU A 180 0.36 -5.31 -1.09
C LEU A 180 -0.46 -6.56 -0.71
N ALA A 181 -1.75 -6.57 -1.04
CA ALA A 181 -2.57 -7.75 -0.81
C ALA A 181 -2.16 -8.93 -1.71
N ALA A 182 -1.78 -8.67 -2.96
CA ALA A 182 -1.28 -9.70 -3.88
C ALA A 182 0.03 -10.32 -3.38
N ASP A 183 0.97 -9.49 -2.90
CA ASP A 183 2.20 -9.93 -2.23
C ASP A 183 1.90 -10.83 -1.03
N ALA A 184 0.98 -10.40 -0.16
CA ALA A 184 0.58 -11.20 1.00
C ALA A 184 0.08 -12.58 0.57
N ASN A 185 -0.69 -12.66 -0.50
CA ASN A 185 -1.27 -13.91 -1.00
C ASN A 185 -0.34 -14.71 -1.92
N GLY A 186 0.96 -14.35 -1.99
CA GLY A 186 1.94 -15.08 -2.78
C GLY A 186 1.67 -15.07 -4.29
N LEU A 187 0.96 -14.05 -4.78
CA LEU A 187 0.68 -13.90 -6.22
C LEU A 187 1.88 -13.31 -6.98
N THR A 188 2.88 -12.81 -6.27
CA THR A 188 4.13 -12.29 -6.81
C THR A 188 5.00 -13.43 -7.31
N THR A 189 5.34 -13.43 -8.59
CA THR A 189 6.31 -14.38 -9.14
C THR A 189 7.74 -13.92 -8.83
N GLU A 190 8.67 -14.87 -8.76
CA GLU A 190 10.11 -14.59 -8.61
C GLU A 190 10.62 -13.60 -9.68
N PRO A 191 11.66 -12.82 -9.39
CA PRO A 191 12.23 -11.87 -10.35
C PRO A 191 12.71 -12.59 -11.60
N CYS A 192 12.59 -11.94 -12.75
CA CYS A 192 13.01 -12.50 -14.03
C CYS A 192 14.50 -12.82 -14.00
N HIS A 193 14.83 -14.12 -14.00
CA HIS A 193 16.17 -14.59 -14.32
C HIS A 193 16.41 -14.37 -15.82
N GLY A 194 17.58 -13.83 -16.16
CA GLY A 194 17.89 -13.13 -17.43
C GLY A 194 17.83 -13.91 -18.74
N ASP A 195 17.06 -14.98 -18.83
CA ASP A 195 16.90 -15.81 -20.02
C ASP A 195 15.69 -15.40 -20.88
N GLY A 196 15.46 -14.09 -21.04
CA GLY A 196 14.62 -13.52 -22.11
C GLY A 196 13.16 -14.00 -22.22
N ASP A 197 12.68 -14.80 -21.28
CA ASP A 197 11.33 -15.36 -21.28
C ASP A 197 10.40 -14.40 -20.53
N TYR A 198 9.95 -13.37 -21.26
CA TYR A 198 8.95 -12.40 -20.80
C TYR A 198 7.52 -12.97 -20.79
N SER A 199 7.35 -14.30 -20.78
CA SER A 199 6.03 -14.97 -20.86
C SER A 199 5.21 -14.94 -19.56
N GLY A 200 5.69 -14.28 -18.50
CA GLY A 200 5.11 -14.33 -17.15
C GLY A 200 4.11 -13.24 -16.78
N LYS A 201 3.61 -12.42 -17.71
CA LYS A 201 2.66 -11.35 -17.40
C LYS A 201 1.33 -11.91 -16.92
N GLN A 202 0.85 -11.43 -15.77
CA GLN A 202 -0.46 -11.78 -15.24
C GLN A 202 -1.32 -10.54 -15.03
N LEU A 203 -2.58 -10.62 -15.46
CA LEU A 203 -3.61 -9.64 -15.17
C LEU A 203 -4.38 -10.08 -13.92
N ILE A 204 -4.25 -9.32 -12.83
CA ILE A 204 -4.89 -9.63 -11.55
C ILE A 204 -6.01 -8.63 -11.30
N LEU A 205 -7.22 -9.13 -11.05
CA LEU A 205 -8.33 -8.31 -10.55
C LEU A 205 -8.35 -8.39 -9.02
N ALA A 206 -7.95 -7.33 -8.34
CA ALA A 206 -8.16 -7.20 -6.91
C ALA A 206 -9.50 -6.52 -6.64
N VAL A 207 -10.26 -7.06 -5.68
CA VAL A 207 -11.56 -6.56 -5.24
C VAL A 207 -11.54 -6.46 -3.73
N ASP A 208 -11.52 -5.24 -3.21
CA ASP A 208 -11.78 -4.95 -1.80
C ASP A 208 -13.26 -4.64 -1.65
N TYR A 209 -13.95 -5.48 -0.88
CA TYR A 209 -15.36 -5.29 -0.64
C TYR A 209 -15.69 -5.22 0.84
N SER A 210 -16.44 -4.20 1.21
CA SER A 210 -16.83 -3.92 2.58
C SER A 210 -18.30 -3.56 2.67
N ARG A 211 -18.79 -3.38 3.89
CA ARG A 211 -20.16 -2.92 4.11
C ARG A 211 -20.47 -1.55 3.51
N SER A 212 -19.46 -0.70 3.33
CA SER A 212 -19.66 0.70 3.01
C SER A 212 -19.11 1.11 1.66
N ALA A 213 -18.30 0.26 1.02
CA ALA A 213 -17.80 0.54 -0.32
C ALA A 213 -17.37 -0.72 -1.04
N PHE A 214 -17.36 -0.59 -2.36
CA PHE A 214 -16.68 -1.46 -3.30
C PHE A 214 -15.47 -0.73 -3.88
N SER A 215 -14.31 -1.36 -3.87
CA SER A 215 -13.14 -0.90 -4.63
C SER A 215 -12.49 -2.05 -5.39
N SER A 216 -11.97 -1.74 -6.57
CA SER A 216 -11.30 -2.72 -7.40
C SER A 216 -10.12 -2.11 -8.14
N ASN A 217 -9.07 -2.90 -8.25
CA ASN A 217 -7.86 -2.58 -8.99
C ASN A 217 -7.64 -3.68 -10.03
N LEU A 218 -7.33 -3.26 -11.25
CA LEU A 218 -6.83 -4.14 -12.29
C LEU A 218 -5.32 -3.94 -12.38
N LEU A 219 -4.57 -4.97 -12.01
CA LEU A 219 -3.11 -4.94 -11.92
C LEU A 219 -2.50 -5.74 -13.06
N SER A 220 -1.45 -5.24 -13.68
CA SER A 220 -0.48 -6.09 -14.38
C SER A 220 0.62 -6.47 -13.42
N MET A 221 0.99 -7.74 -13.39
CA MET A 221 2.16 -8.25 -12.65
C MET A 221 3.15 -8.83 -13.64
N GLU A 222 4.40 -8.36 -13.59
CA GLU A 222 5.52 -8.85 -14.39
C GLU A 222 6.79 -8.85 -13.52
N CYS A 223 7.48 -9.99 -13.41
CA CYS A 223 8.74 -10.11 -12.65
C CYS A 223 8.64 -9.61 -11.19
N GLY A 224 7.47 -9.78 -10.55
CA GLY A 224 7.22 -9.26 -9.20
C GLY A 224 7.03 -7.74 -9.10
N LEU A 225 6.95 -7.05 -10.24
CA LEU A 225 6.56 -5.65 -10.32
C LEU A 225 5.08 -5.56 -10.68
N TYR A 226 4.39 -4.63 -10.02
CA TYR A 226 2.98 -4.38 -10.25
C TYR A 226 2.77 -3.02 -10.90
N ASP A 227 1.82 -2.96 -11.84
CA ASP A 227 1.32 -1.72 -12.43
C ASP A 227 -0.20 -1.66 -12.28
N ASP A 228 -0.72 -0.58 -11.69
CA ASP A 228 -2.16 -0.32 -11.60
C ASP A 228 -2.65 0.16 -12.97
N LEU A 229 -3.34 -0.71 -13.70
CA LEU A 229 -3.89 -0.37 -15.02
C LEU A 229 -5.19 0.41 -14.90
N ARG A 230 -6.04 0.04 -13.93
CA ARG A 230 -7.32 0.70 -13.66
C ARG A 230 -7.66 0.61 -12.18
N VAL A 231 -8.31 1.64 -11.65
CA VAL A 231 -8.83 1.67 -10.28
C VAL A 231 -10.27 2.17 -10.31
N MET A 232 -11.14 1.50 -9.56
CA MET A 232 -12.54 1.89 -9.36
C MET A 232 -12.83 1.92 -7.87
N VAL A 233 -13.49 2.99 -7.41
CA VAL A 233 -14.01 3.11 -6.05
C VAL A 233 -15.46 3.56 -6.14
N ASN A 234 -16.35 2.83 -5.47
CA ASN A 234 -17.77 3.14 -5.42
C ASN A 234 -18.32 2.90 -4.01
N THR A 235 -18.57 3.98 -3.28
CA THR A 235 -19.13 3.97 -1.92
C THR A 235 -20.65 3.73 -1.90
N SER A 236 -21.33 3.76 -3.05
CA SER A 236 -22.77 3.46 -3.16
C SER A 236 -23.05 1.97 -3.41
N LEU A 237 -22.02 1.14 -3.56
CA LEU A 237 -22.15 -0.30 -3.84
C LEU A 237 -21.80 -1.18 -2.63
N GLY A 238 -21.66 -0.63 -1.41
CA GLY A 238 -21.33 -1.40 -0.20
C GLY A 238 -22.37 -2.48 0.18
N LEU A 239 -21.97 -3.49 0.97
CA LEU A 239 -22.90 -4.58 1.36
C LEU A 239 -24.13 -4.11 2.14
N ALA A 240 -24.05 -2.99 2.87
CA ALA A 240 -25.17 -2.50 3.67
C ALA A 240 -26.41 -2.22 2.80
N ASP A 241 -26.21 -1.89 1.53
CA ASP A 241 -27.26 -1.56 0.55
C ASP A 241 -27.46 -2.68 -0.48
N TRP A 242 -27.15 -3.94 -0.12
CA TRP A 242 -27.25 -5.07 -1.06
C TRP A 242 -28.71 -5.41 -1.41
N SER A 243 -29.14 -4.99 -2.60
CA SER A 243 -30.40 -5.37 -3.23
C SER A 243 -30.16 -6.30 -4.43
N GLY A 244 -31.24 -6.83 -5.02
CA GLY A 244 -31.14 -7.56 -6.30
C GLY A 244 -30.59 -6.69 -7.44
N ASP A 245 -30.91 -5.40 -7.44
CA ASP A 245 -30.42 -4.43 -8.42
C ASP A 245 -28.93 -4.13 -8.22
N THR A 246 -28.45 -4.18 -6.97
CA THR A 246 -27.03 -4.03 -6.63
C THR A 246 -26.19 -5.13 -7.26
N HIS A 247 -26.68 -6.39 -7.30
CA HIS A 247 -26.01 -7.50 -7.98
C HIS A 247 -25.82 -7.22 -9.48
N GLN A 248 -26.89 -6.80 -10.17
CA GLN A 248 -26.84 -6.55 -11.62
C GLN A 248 -25.94 -5.35 -11.96
N THR A 249 -26.07 -4.28 -11.17
CA THR A 249 -25.24 -3.08 -11.31
C THR A 249 -23.76 -3.40 -11.11
N LEU A 250 -23.43 -4.12 -10.04
CA LEU A 250 -22.05 -4.52 -9.75
C LEU A 250 -21.47 -5.42 -10.86
N ALA A 251 -22.24 -6.40 -11.35
CA ALA A 251 -21.82 -7.26 -12.45
C ALA A 251 -21.58 -6.45 -13.75
N ALA A 252 -22.45 -5.48 -14.04
CA ALA A 252 -22.31 -4.62 -15.22
C ALA A 252 -21.08 -3.71 -15.12
N GLU A 253 -20.86 -3.07 -13.97
CA GLU A 253 -19.68 -2.25 -13.68
C GLU A 253 -18.39 -3.07 -13.78
N LEU A 254 -18.36 -4.28 -13.19
CA LEU A 254 -17.21 -5.17 -13.29
C LEU A 254 -16.90 -5.59 -14.73
N ARG A 255 -17.89 -6.01 -15.53
CA ARG A 255 -17.69 -6.32 -16.96
C ARG A 255 -17.16 -5.13 -17.74
N ARG A 256 -17.63 -3.93 -17.38
CA ARG A 256 -17.22 -2.67 -17.99
C ARG A 256 -15.78 -2.31 -17.58
N PHE A 257 -15.39 -2.62 -16.36
CA PHE A 257 -14.07 -2.38 -15.76
C PHE A 257 -12.98 -3.33 -16.30
N ILE A 258 -13.28 -4.62 -16.49
CA ILE A 258 -12.31 -5.66 -16.92
C ILE A 258 -12.10 -5.74 -18.45
N ARG A 259 -12.66 -4.81 -19.24
CA ARG A 259 -12.45 -4.80 -20.69
C ARG A 259 -10.96 -4.78 -21.03
N PRO A 260 -10.53 -5.31 -22.19
CA PRO A 260 -9.14 -5.32 -22.59
C PRO A 260 -8.41 -3.99 -22.34
N VAL A 261 -7.17 -4.11 -21.89
CA VAL A 261 -6.25 -3.01 -21.56
C VAL A 261 -4.94 -3.20 -22.28
N HIS A 262 -4.19 -2.12 -22.47
CA HIS A 262 -2.81 -2.20 -22.91
C HIS A 262 -1.92 -2.07 -21.67
N GLY A 263 -0.94 -2.95 -21.56
CA GLY A 263 0.09 -2.88 -20.52
C GLY A 263 1.12 -1.78 -20.81
N MET A 264 2.19 -1.74 -20.01
CA MET A 264 3.23 -0.71 -20.08
C MET A 264 3.93 -0.66 -21.45
N TYR A 265 4.01 -1.79 -22.17
CA TYR A 265 4.70 -1.91 -23.46
C TYR A 265 3.73 -2.08 -24.63
N ASP A 266 2.49 -1.55 -24.49
CA ASP A 266 1.43 -1.59 -25.50
C ASP A 266 0.97 -3.01 -25.89
N GLU A 267 1.23 -4.00 -25.03
CA GLU A 267 0.69 -5.35 -25.16
C GLU A 267 -0.77 -5.40 -24.72
N ARG A 268 -1.62 -6.09 -25.48
CA ARG A 268 -3.03 -6.20 -25.18
C ARG A 268 -3.31 -7.34 -24.18
N LEU A 269 -3.67 -6.98 -22.96
CA LEU A 269 -4.12 -7.89 -21.90
C LEU A 269 -5.64 -8.01 -21.95
N GLN A 270 -6.15 -9.24 -22.10
CA GLN A 270 -7.58 -9.48 -22.37
C GLN A 270 -8.25 -10.35 -21.31
N ASP A 271 -7.52 -11.30 -20.76
CA ASP A 271 -8.04 -12.28 -19.81
C ASP A 271 -7.47 -11.99 -18.42
N VAL A 272 -8.32 -12.08 -17.40
CA VAL A 272 -7.91 -11.93 -16.00
C VAL A 272 -7.43 -13.30 -15.52
N ASP A 273 -6.14 -13.39 -15.21
CA ASP A 273 -5.48 -14.63 -14.78
C ASP A 273 -5.82 -15.01 -13.34
N SER A 274 -6.08 -14.02 -12.48
CA SER A 274 -6.35 -14.24 -11.07
C SER A 274 -7.27 -13.18 -10.47
N VAL A 275 -8.13 -13.60 -9.54
CA VAL A 275 -9.01 -12.69 -8.80
C VAL A 275 -8.65 -12.74 -7.32
N LEU A 276 -8.28 -11.60 -6.76
CA LEU A 276 -7.96 -11.44 -5.35
C LEU A 276 -9.11 -10.76 -4.64
N LEU A 277 -9.66 -11.40 -3.61
CA LEU A 277 -10.72 -10.83 -2.77
C LEU A 277 -10.16 -10.39 -1.43
N THR A 278 -10.42 -9.14 -1.04
CA THR A 278 -9.99 -8.55 0.23
C THR A 278 -11.14 -7.82 0.93
N GLY A 279 -10.91 -7.42 2.17
CA GLY A 279 -11.86 -6.67 2.98
C GLY A 279 -12.88 -7.54 3.73
N GLU A 280 -13.77 -6.90 4.47
CA GLU A 280 -14.79 -7.53 5.33
C GLU A 280 -15.68 -8.54 4.59
N ALA A 281 -15.87 -8.35 3.29
CA ALA A 281 -16.70 -9.19 2.43
C ALA A 281 -15.91 -10.17 1.56
N GLY A 282 -14.61 -10.38 1.79
CA GLY A 282 -13.79 -11.27 0.95
C GLY A 282 -14.27 -12.74 0.93
N HIS A 283 -14.99 -13.17 1.96
CA HIS A 283 -15.64 -14.49 2.02
C HIS A 283 -17.11 -14.49 1.56
N ASN A 284 -17.64 -13.36 1.08
CA ASN A 284 -19.07 -13.23 0.79
C ASN A 284 -19.48 -14.05 -0.45
N GLU A 285 -20.38 -15.01 -0.27
CA GLU A 285 -20.89 -15.88 -1.34
C GLU A 285 -21.62 -15.10 -2.45
N LYS A 286 -22.30 -13.99 -2.11
CA LYS A 286 -22.99 -13.17 -3.10
C LYS A 286 -22.01 -12.44 -4.00
N LEU A 287 -20.90 -11.94 -3.46
CA LEU A 287 -19.82 -11.37 -4.26
C LEU A 287 -19.20 -12.42 -5.19
N ARG A 288 -18.93 -13.63 -4.67
CA ARG A 288 -18.42 -14.74 -5.49
C ARG A 288 -19.38 -15.10 -6.62
N SER A 289 -20.68 -15.13 -6.34
CA SER A 289 -21.72 -15.36 -7.36
C SER A 289 -21.73 -14.27 -8.44
N VAL A 290 -21.58 -12.99 -8.07
CA VAL A 290 -21.43 -11.89 -9.04
C VAL A 290 -20.21 -12.12 -9.94
N LEU A 291 -19.06 -12.43 -9.34
CA LEU A 291 -17.81 -12.64 -10.09
C LEU A 291 -17.89 -13.87 -11.00
N GLN A 292 -18.52 -14.97 -10.55
CA GLN A 292 -18.82 -16.13 -11.40
C GLN A 292 -19.71 -15.76 -12.58
N GLY A 293 -20.69 -14.86 -12.38
CA GLY A 293 -21.52 -14.33 -13.46
C GLY A 293 -20.74 -13.42 -14.43
N VAL A 294 -19.68 -12.75 -13.97
CA VAL A 294 -18.81 -11.89 -14.78
C VAL A 294 -17.83 -12.71 -15.62
N PHE A 295 -17.16 -13.70 -15.02
CA PHE A 295 -16.09 -14.49 -15.65
C PHE A 295 -16.56 -15.84 -16.24
N GLY A 296 -17.79 -16.26 -15.96
CA GLY A 296 -18.31 -17.58 -16.32
C GLY A 296 -17.80 -18.70 -15.38
N SER A 297 -18.37 -19.88 -15.53
CA SER A 297 -18.09 -21.05 -14.66
C SER A 297 -16.71 -21.68 -14.86
N SER A 298 -15.96 -21.31 -15.91
CA SER A 298 -14.62 -21.83 -16.19
C SER A 298 -13.52 -21.22 -15.32
N HIS A 299 -13.79 -20.10 -14.65
CA HIS A 299 -12.83 -19.36 -13.82
C HIS A 299 -13.03 -19.60 -12.32
N THR A 300 -13.81 -20.60 -11.91
CA THR A 300 -14.10 -20.86 -10.49
C THR A 300 -12.86 -21.23 -9.68
N SER A 301 -11.82 -21.80 -10.31
CA SER A 301 -10.54 -22.13 -9.67
C SER A 301 -9.65 -20.90 -9.43
N THR A 302 -9.87 -19.77 -10.11
CA THR A 302 -9.10 -18.53 -9.96
C THR A 302 -9.78 -17.47 -9.09
N LEU A 303 -11.01 -17.73 -8.64
CA LEU A 303 -11.80 -16.90 -7.71
C LEU A 303 -11.45 -17.14 -6.22
N GLY A 304 -10.55 -18.09 -5.97
CA GLY A 304 -9.99 -18.38 -4.66
C GLY A 304 -8.54 -17.95 -4.61
N VAL A 305 -8.15 -17.37 -3.47
CA VAL A 305 -6.76 -17.13 -3.08
C VAL A 305 -5.91 -18.33 -3.51
N ARG A 306 -4.91 -18.09 -4.36
CA ARG A 306 -3.92 -19.09 -4.74
C ARG A 306 -2.96 -19.30 -3.57
N ALA A 307 -3.48 -19.63 -2.40
CA ALA A 307 -2.65 -20.05 -1.27
C ALA A 307 -2.07 -21.40 -1.66
N GLN A 308 -0.75 -21.52 -1.62
CA GLN A 308 -0.05 -22.76 -1.98
C GLN A 308 -0.51 -23.95 -1.12
N HIS A 309 -1.19 -23.71 0.02
CA HIS A 309 -2.01 -24.67 0.74
C HIS A 309 -3.29 -24.00 1.31
N GLU A 310 -4.40 -24.74 1.36
CA GLU A 310 -5.70 -24.24 1.86
C GLU A 310 -5.65 -23.85 3.35
N ASP A 311 -4.71 -24.44 4.11
CA ASP A 311 -4.41 -24.11 5.51
C ASP A 311 -3.55 -22.84 5.70
N ASP A 312 -2.93 -22.33 4.63
CA ASP A 312 -2.10 -21.11 4.62
C ASP A 312 -2.86 -19.89 4.07
N ALA A 313 -4.18 -20.00 3.87
CA ALA A 313 -4.98 -18.93 3.30
C ALA A 313 -5.04 -17.73 4.25
N ILE A 314 -4.55 -16.58 3.77
CA ILE A 314 -4.65 -15.32 4.50
C ILE A 314 -6.11 -14.89 4.58
N ASP A 315 -6.55 -14.52 5.79
CA ASP A 315 -7.85 -13.87 5.98
C ASP A 315 -7.93 -12.60 5.09
N PRO A 316 -8.86 -12.54 4.12
CA PRO A 316 -9.10 -11.40 3.25
C PRO A 316 -9.23 -10.06 3.97
N LEU A 317 -9.72 -10.07 5.22
CA LEU A 317 -9.83 -8.86 6.05
C LEU A 317 -8.46 -8.24 6.36
N PHE A 318 -7.42 -9.07 6.45
CA PHE A 318 -6.07 -8.68 6.86
C PHE A 318 -5.04 -8.73 5.73
N ALA A 319 -5.39 -9.19 4.53
CA ALA A 319 -4.46 -9.35 3.41
C ALA A 319 -3.64 -8.08 3.12
N THR A 320 -4.31 -6.94 2.98
CA THR A 320 -3.64 -5.66 2.69
C THR A 320 -2.74 -5.19 3.84
N SER A 321 -3.16 -5.37 5.10
CA SER A 321 -2.32 -4.99 6.26
C SER A 321 -1.17 -5.97 6.48
N ILE A 322 -1.31 -7.24 6.13
CA ILE A 322 -0.19 -8.20 6.14
C ILE A 322 0.84 -7.82 5.08
N GLY A 323 0.40 -7.49 3.86
CA GLY A 323 1.29 -6.97 2.81
C GLY A 323 2.05 -5.72 3.25
N ALA A 324 1.35 -4.77 3.90
CA ALA A 324 1.99 -3.60 4.50
C ALA A 324 3.00 -4.00 5.60
N ALA A 325 2.68 -4.97 6.45
CA ALA A 325 3.58 -5.46 7.49
C ALA A 325 4.85 -6.10 6.90
N TYR A 326 4.71 -6.89 5.84
CA TYR A 326 5.82 -7.44 5.07
C TYR A 326 6.70 -6.33 4.48
N TYR A 327 6.08 -5.32 3.86
CA TYR A 327 6.80 -4.16 3.33
C TYR A 327 7.57 -3.39 4.41
N ALA A 328 6.99 -3.19 5.60
CA ALA A 328 7.69 -2.57 6.72
C ALA A 328 8.90 -3.40 7.18
N TRP A 329 8.75 -4.73 7.21
CA TRP A 329 9.81 -5.67 7.57
C TRP A 329 10.93 -5.70 6.53
N SER A 330 10.62 -5.69 5.23
CA SER A 330 11.65 -5.75 4.19
C SER A 330 12.54 -4.51 4.18
N LEU A 331 11.97 -3.33 4.45
CA LEU A 331 12.74 -2.09 4.61
C LEU A 331 13.72 -2.14 5.79
N LEU A 332 13.34 -2.78 6.91
CA LEU A 332 14.24 -3.00 8.04
C LEU A 332 15.44 -3.86 7.67
N GLN A 333 15.27 -4.85 6.79
CA GLN A 333 16.36 -5.70 6.34
C GLN A 333 17.30 -4.97 5.37
N ALA A 334 16.72 -4.16 4.47
CA ALA A 334 17.50 -3.34 3.54
C ALA A 334 18.40 -2.32 4.28
N ASP A 335 17.88 -1.69 5.34
CA ASP A 335 18.65 -0.75 6.18
C ASP A 335 19.79 -1.43 6.97
N CYS A 336 19.75 -2.75 7.16
CA CYS A 336 20.75 -3.49 7.94
C CYS A 336 21.90 -4.08 7.09
N GLY A 337 21.81 -4.06 5.75
CA GLY A 337 22.82 -4.69 4.88
C GLY A 337 22.95 -6.21 5.06
N VAL A 338 21.99 -6.85 5.75
CA VAL A 338 21.95 -8.30 6.01
C VAL A 338 20.82 -8.91 5.18
N GLY A 339 21.00 -8.94 3.87
CA GLY A 339 20.09 -9.61 2.93
C GLY A 339 20.60 -9.43 1.50
N PRO A 340 20.34 -10.37 0.57
CA PRO A 340 20.75 -10.19 -0.81
C PRO A 340 20.04 -8.94 -1.33
N CYS A 341 20.82 -8.00 -1.87
CA CYS A 341 20.36 -6.74 -2.49
C CYS A 341 19.48 -6.95 -3.76
N GLY A 342 18.72 -8.04 -3.84
CA GLY A 342 17.93 -8.43 -5.02
C GLY A 342 16.44 -8.11 -4.94
N TYR A 343 15.90 -7.67 -3.79
CA TYR A 343 14.45 -7.62 -3.61
C TYR A 343 13.80 -6.22 -3.72
N LEU A 344 14.60 -5.16 -3.86
CA LEU A 344 14.08 -3.81 -4.07
C LEU A 344 15.02 -3.02 -4.99
N SER A 345 14.71 -2.92 -6.28
CA SER A 345 14.98 -1.70 -7.07
C SER A 345 14.36 -1.73 -8.48
N GLY A 346 13.04 -1.56 -8.53
CA GLY A 346 12.40 -0.66 -9.50
C GLY A 346 12.27 0.78 -8.97
N HIS A 347 12.41 0.96 -7.65
CA HIS A 347 12.49 2.28 -7.00
C HIS A 347 13.71 2.27 -6.08
N GLY A 348 14.63 3.19 -6.36
CA GLY A 348 15.96 3.24 -5.75
C GLY A 348 15.92 3.25 -4.23
N CYS A 349 16.99 2.71 -3.64
CA CYS A 349 17.30 2.86 -2.23
C CYS A 349 17.11 4.33 -1.82
N ILE A 350 16.16 4.60 -0.94
CA ILE A 350 16.05 5.91 -0.30
C ILE A 350 17.20 5.96 0.70
N ALA A 351 18.35 6.48 0.27
CA ALA A 351 19.38 6.93 1.19
C ALA A 351 18.78 8.09 2.01
N ASP A 352 18.82 7.93 3.33
CA ASP A 352 18.36 8.92 4.30
C ASP A 352 18.90 10.34 3.98
N LEU A 353 17.98 11.32 4.04
CA LEU A 353 18.27 12.75 4.24
C LEU A 353 17.73 13.17 5.60
#